data_AF-A0A2S5LRF3-F1
#
_entry.id   AF-A0A2S5LRF3-F1
#
_cell.length_a   1.000
_cell.length_b   1.000
_cell.length_c   1.000
_cell.angle_alpha   90.00
_cell.angle_beta   90.00
_cell.angle_gamma   90.00
#
_symmetry.space_group_name_H-M   'P 1'
#
loop_
_entity.id
_entity.type
_entity.pdbx_description
1 polymer ?
#
loop_
_entity_poly.entity_id
_entity_poly.type
_entity_poly.pdbx_seq_one_letter_code
_entity_poly.pdbx_strand_id
1 'polypeptide(L)'
;MILTTGTEAEFFKRGRHIARSLDAGESISQETILSFEYVDDIFRLLSVKRLKLLRVIKNEPSTIYQIAKRVGRDLQSVKLDIDALLAAGLVTHLNTALPVSPYEVVFKVAVDRLTIRLEF
;
A
#
# COMPACT_ATOMS: atom_id res chain seq x y z
N MET A 1 -0.44 1.83 11.47
CA MET A 1 0.82 1.37 10.85
C MET A 1 1.70 0.90 11.98
N ILE A 2 2.33 -0.26 11.81
CA ILE A 2 3.25 -0.84 12.79
C ILE A 2 4.56 -1.12 12.05
N LEU A 3 5.69 -0.74 12.64
CA LEU A 3 7.02 -1.12 12.16
C LEU A 3 7.58 -2.15 13.15
N THR A 4 8.05 -3.28 12.65
CA THR A 4 8.68 -4.32 13.45
C THR A 4 9.97 -4.78 12.77
N THR A 5 10.84 -5.41 13.53
CA THR A 5 11.99 -6.14 12.99
C THR A 5 11.68 -7.64 13.03
N GLY A 6 12.45 -8.43 12.30
CA GLY A 6 12.34 -9.87 12.23
C GLY A 6 13.59 -10.46 11.62
N THR A 7 13.61 -11.79 11.54
CA THR A 7 14.65 -12.52 10.82
C THR A 7 14.07 -13.19 9.57
N GLU A 8 14.94 -13.45 8.59
CA GLU A 8 14.59 -14.22 7.38
C GLU A 8 13.93 -15.57 7.72
N ALA A 9 14.40 -16.25 8.78
CA ALA A 9 13.81 -17.50 9.24
C ALA A 9 12.34 -17.33 9.68
N GLU A 10 12.02 -16.23 10.39
CA GLU A 10 10.65 -15.90 10.78
C GLU A 10 9.80 -15.54 9.56
N PHE A 11 10.35 -14.84 8.57
CA PHE A 11 9.66 -14.53 7.32
C PHE A 11 9.18 -15.81 6.62
N PHE A 12 10.08 -16.75 6.35
CA PHE A 12 9.71 -18.00 5.69
C PHE A 12 8.79 -18.87 6.55
N LYS A 13 8.95 -18.86 7.87
CA LYS A 13 8.05 -19.58 8.77
C LYS A 13 6.62 -19.06 8.66
N ARG A 14 6.43 -17.74 8.64
CA ARG A 14 5.11 -17.10 8.45
C ARG A 14 4.54 -17.41 7.06
N GLY A 15 5.33 -17.23 6.01
CA GLY A 15 4.89 -17.49 4.62
C GLY A 15 4.36 -18.92 4.44
N ARG A 16 5.08 -19.91 4.97
CA ARG A 16 4.63 -21.32 4.95
C ARG A 16 3.36 -21.55 5.74
N HIS A 17 3.20 -20.88 6.89
CA HIS A 17 1.98 -20.99 7.68
C HIS A 17 0.78 -20.43 6.90
N ILE A 18 0.92 -19.25 6.32
CA ILE A 18 -0.16 -18.60 5.55
C ILE A 18 -0.55 -19.47 4.35
N ALA A 19 0.43 -19.98 3.60
CA ALA A 19 0.17 -20.86 2.46
C ALA A 19 -0.59 -22.12 2.87
N ARG A 20 -0.18 -22.79 3.95
CA ARG A 20 -0.88 -24.00 4.45
C ARG A 20 -2.30 -23.72 4.90
N SER A 21 -2.53 -22.61 5.61
CA SER A 21 -3.89 -22.22 6.01
C SER A 21 -4.78 -21.96 4.79
N LEU A 22 -4.25 -21.31 3.75
CA LEU A 22 -4.97 -21.12 2.50
C LEU A 22 -5.27 -22.45 1.80
N ASP A 23 -4.30 -23.37 1.71
CA ASP A 23 -4.49 -24.70 1.11
C ASP A 23 -5.55 -25.52 1.87
N ALA A 24 -5.64 -25.33 3.19
CA ALA A 24 -6.64 -25.97 4.05
C ALA A 24 -8.02 -25.29 4.02
N GLY A 25 -8.18 -24.17 3.31
CA GLY A 25 -9.41 -23.38 3.26
C GLY A 25 -9.72 -22.61 4.55
N GLU A 26 -8.72 -22.42 5.42
CA GLU A 26 -8.86 -21.64 6.64
C GLU A 26 -8.92 -20.14 6.34
N SER A 27 -9.61 -19.39 7.20
CA SER A 27 -9.61 -17.94 7.12
C SER A 27 -8.28 -17.36 7.60
N ILE A 28 -7.63 -16.58 6.74
CA ILE A 28 -6.44 -15.80 7.09
C ILE A 28 -6.80 -14.34 7.40
N SER A 29 -5.99 -13.70 8.25
CA SER A 29 -6.16 -12.28 8.54
C SER A 29 -5.99 -11.43 7.28
N GLN A 30 -6.85 -10.43 7.09
CA GLN A 30 -6.67 -9.40 6.05
C GLN A 30 -5.64 -8.36 6.45
N GLU A 31 -4.40 -8.81 6.66
CA GLU A 31 -3.26 -7.94 6.92
C GLU A 31 -2.30 -7.91 5.73
N THR A 32 -1.71 -6.74 5.48
CA THR A 32 -0.66 -6.59 4.49
C THR A 32 0.66 -6.37 5.20
N ILE A 33 1.59 -7.31 5.00
CA ILE A 33 2.94 -7.26 5.53
C ILE A 33 3.88 -6.93 4.39
N LEU A 34 4.52 -5.76 4.45
CA LEU A 34 5.64 -5.43 3.57
C LEU A 34 6.94 -5.72 4.31
N SER A 35 7.75 -6.62 3.76
CA SER A 35 9.03 -7.01 4.35
C SER A 35 10.16 -6.43 3.49
N PHE A 36 11.14 -5.84 4.14
CA PHE A 36 12.29 -5.18 3.52
C PHE A 36 13.57 -5.71 4.15
N GLU A 37 14.58 -5.91 3.31
CA GLU A 37 15.93 -6.25 3.75
C GLU A 37 16.66 -4.98 4.24
N TYR A 38 16.52 -3.88 3.50
CA TYR A 38 17.19 -2.63 3.80
C TYR A 38 16.24 -1.53 4.26
N VAL A 39 16.73 -0.73 5.22
CA VAL A 39 15.99 0.41 5.78
C VAL A 39 15.74 1.50 4.74
N ASP A 40 16.65 1.71 3.80
CA ASP A 40 16.49 2.75 2.78
C ASP A 40 15.37 2.41 1.78
N ASP A 41 15.08 1.13 1.54
CA ASP A 41 13.95 0.72 0.71
C ASP A 41 12.60 1.12 1.34
N ILE A 42 12.49 1.04 2.67
CA ILE A 42 11.33 1.54 3.40
C ILE A 42 11.16 3.03 3.14
N PHE A 43 12.22 3.82 3.27
CA PHE A 43 12.14 5.27 3.10
C PHE A 43 11.91 5.69 1.64
N ARG A 44 12.44 4.93 0.68
CA ARG A 44 12.14 5.10 -0.75
C ARG A 44 10.67 4.87 -1.03
N LEU A 45 10.07 3.81 -0.46
CA LEU A 45 8.67 3.52 -0.70
C LEU A 45 7.75 4.47 0.09
N LEU A 46 8.01 4.65 1.38
CA LEU A 46 7.14 5.28 2.36
C LEU A 46 7.68 6.64 2.81
N SER A 47 8.04 7.49 1.84
CA SER A 47 8.42 8.86 2.11
C SER A 47 7.31 9.62 2.87
N VAL A 48 7.68 10.67 3.60
CA VAL A 48 6.73 11.52 4.33
C VAL A 48 5.59 12.02 3.43
N LYS A 49 5.91 12.33 2.17
CA LYS A 49 4.93 12.78 1.17
C LYS A 49 3.90 11.69 0.84
N ARG A 50 4.35 10.44 0.65
CA ARG A 50 3.48 9.29 0.35
C ARG A 50 2.67 8.84 1.56
N LEU A 51 3.24 8.90 2.77
CA LEU A 51 2.49 8.65 4.00
C LEU A 51 1.35 9.66 4.22
N LYS A 52 1.60 10.95 3.93
CA LYS A 52 0.54 11.97 3.94
C LYS A 52 -0.52 11.68 2.87
N LEU A 53 -0.09 11.28 1.68
CA LEU A 53 -0.98 10.93 0.59
C LEU A 53 -1.90 9.74 0.94
N LEU A 54 -1.34 8.68 1.54
CA LEU A 54 -2.11 7.54 2.03
C LEU A 54 -3.19 7.96 3.03
N ARG A 55 -2.89 8.86 3.98
CA ARG A 55 -3.90 9.37 4.92
C ARG A 55 -5.02 10.12 4.22
N VAL A 56 -4.67 10.96 3.23
CA VAL A 56 -5.64 11.73 2.47
C VAL A 56 -6.56 10.82 1.65
N ILE A 57 -5.98 9.83 0.95
CA ILE A 57 -6.74 8.85 0.16
C ILE A 57 -7.60 7.97 1.07
N LYS A 58 -7.10 7.58 2.25
CA LYS A 58 -7.84 6.77 3.22
C LYS A 58 -9.09 7.49 3.72
N ASN A 59 -8.97 8.78 4.01
CA ASN A 59 -10.08 9.57 4.52
C ASN A 59 -11.12 9.88 3.44
N GLU A 60 -10.69 10.13 2.21
CA GLU A 60 -11.58 10.49 1.11
C GLU A 60 -11.04 9.95 -0.23
N PRO A 61 -11.44 8.71 -0.59
CA PRO A 61 -11.15 8.13 -1.90
C PRO A 61 -11.63 9.05 -3.02
N SER A 62 -10.73 9.40 -3.94
CA SER A 62 -11.01 10.39 -4.99
C SER A 62 -10.09 10.22 -6.18
N THR A 63 -10.29 11.01 -7.24
CA THR A 63 -9.43 10.99 -8.43
C THR A 63 -8.08 11.64 -8.16
N ILE A 64 -7.05 11.33 -8.96
CA ILE A 64 -5.71 11.95 -8.83
C ILE A 64 -5.81 13.48 -8.83
N TYR A 65 -6.66 14.05 -9.68
CA TYR A 65 -6.86 15.50 -9.76
C TYR A 65 -7.39 16.09 -8.45
N GLN A 66 -8.44 15.49 -7.88
CA GLN A 66 -9.01 15.94 -6.62
C GLN A 66 -8.02 15.79 -5.46
N ILE A 67 -7.29 14.67 -5.43
CA ILE A 67 -6.23 14.43 -4.45
C ILE A 67 -5.16 15.52 -4.55
N ALA A 68 -4.66 15.80 -5.77
CA ALA A 68 -3.62 16.81 -6.01
C ALA A 68 -4.05 18.21 -5.57
N LYS A 69 -5.29 18.60 -5.90
CA LYS A 69 -5.90 19.86 -5.46
C LYS A 69 -5.98 19.94 -3.93
N ARG A 70 -6.40 18.86 -3.26
CA ARG A 70 -6.56 18.83 -1.79
C ARG A 70 -5.23 18.94 -1.06
N VAL A 71 -4.18 18.30 -1.57
CA VAL A 71 -2.84 18.35 -0.96
C VAL A 71 -2.00 19.56 -1.41
N GLY A 72 -2.52 20.38 -2.34
CA GLY A 72 -1.82 21.55 -2.88
C GLY A 72 -0.52 21.19 -3.61
N ARG A 73 -0.49 20.08 -4.34
CA ARG A 73 0.71 19.60 -5.07
C ARG A 73 0.43 19.49 -6.56
N ASP A 74 1.52 19.53 -7.34
CA ASP A 74 1.50 19.24 -8.77
C ASP A 74 0.92 17.84 -9.06
N LEU A 75 0.10 17.75 -10.10
CA LEU A 75 -0.59 16.53 -10.53
C LEU A 75 0.38 15.40 -10.89
N GLN A 76 1.49 15.71 -11.56
CA GLN A 76 2.46 14.70 -12.00
C GLN A 76 3.20 14.08 -10.81
N SER A 77 3.63 14.89 -9.85
CA SER A 77 4.23 14.41 -8.61
C SER A 77 3.27 13.53 -7.81
N VAL A 78 1.99 13.90 -7.76
CA VAL A 78 0.96 13.10 -7.08
C VAL A 78 0.71 11.80 -7.83
N LYS A 79 0.66 11.83 -9.17
CA LYS A 79 0.54 10.64 -10.00
C LYS A 79 1.72 9.68 -9.77
N LEU A 80 2.96 10.15 -9.79
CA LEU A 80 4.14 9.34 -9.51
C LEU A 80 4.10 8.70 -8.12
N ASP A 81 3.65 9.45 -7.11
CA ASP A 81 3.49 8.93 -5.76
C ASP A 81 2.37 7.87 -5.68
N ILE A 82 1.23 8.09 -6.36
CA ILE A 82 0.14 7.11 -6.45
C ILE A 82 0.58 5.85 -7.19
N ASP A 83 1.29 5.99 -8.31
CA ASP A 83 1.79 4.87 -9.12
C ASP A 83 2.77 3.99 -8.31
N ALA A 84 3.64 4.60 -7.51
CA ALA A 84 4.51 3.87 -6.59
C ALA A 84 3.73 3.13 -5.48
N LEU A 85 2.68 3.76 -4.94
CA LEU A 85 1.83 3.15 -3.91
C LEU A 85 0.92 2.04 -4.48
N LEU A 86 0.48 2.16 -5.73
CA LEU A 86 -0.23 1.12 -6.48
C LEU A 86 0.67 -0.09 -6.70
N ALA A 87 1.91 0.14 -7.16
CA ALA A 87 2.89 -0.92 -7.39
C ALA A 87 3.20 -1.71 -6.10
N ALA A 88 3.18 -1.05 -4.95
CA ALA A 88 3.34 -1.69 -3.65
C ALA A 88 2.03 -2.28 -3.05
N GLY A 89 0.91 -2.21 -3.77
CA GLY A 89 -0.38 -2.74 -3.31
C GLY A 89 -1.00 -1.98 -2.14
N LEU A 90 -0.55 -0.76 -1.84
CA LEU A 90 -1.05 0.06 -0.73
C LEU A 90 -2.27 0.89 -1.12
N VAL A 91 -2.38 1.22 -2.40
CA VAL A 91 -3.51 1.90 -3.01
C VAL A 91 -4.09 0.98 -4.08
N THR A 92 -5.39 1.10 -4.35
CA THR A 92 -6.07 0.40 -5.44
C THR A 92 -7.14 1.29 -6.07
N HIS A 93 -7.62 0.89 -7.24
CA HIS A 93 -8.73 1.55 -7.92
C HIS A 93 -10.05 1.21 -7.22
N LEU A 94 -10.93 2.20 -7.08
CA LEU A 94 -12.26 2.00 -6.50
C LEU A 94 -13.29 1.49 -7.52
N ASN A 95 -12.97 1.43 -8.81
CA ASN A 95 -13.93 1.06 -9.85
C ASN A 95 -13.91 -0.43 -10.21
N THR A 96 -15.09 -1.04 -10.12
CA THR A 96 -15.40 -2.42 -10.55
C THR A 96 -15.85 -2.51 -12.01
N ALA A 97 -15.82 -1.41 -12.77
CA ALA A 97 -16.07 -1.38 -14.22
C ALA A 97 -15.00 -0.53 -14.90
N LEU A 98 -14.69 -0.84 -16.17
CA LEU A 98 -13.66 -0.14 -16.93
C LEU A 98 -13.93 1.38 -16.95
N PRO A 99 -12.98 2.21 -16.48
CA PRO A 99 -13.15 3.66 -16.46
C PRO A 99 -13.14 4.20 -17.90
N VAL A 100 -14.00 5.19 -18.17
CA VAL A 100 -14.10 5.87 -19.48
C VAL A 100 -12.84 6.71 -19.76
N SER A 101 -12.18 7.19 -18.69
CA SER A 101 -10.96 7.98 -18.77
C SER A 101 -10.00 7.69 -17.60
N PRO A 102 -8.68 7.68 -17.83
CA PRO A 102 -7.68 7.56 -16.75
C PRO A 102 -7.79 8.63 -15.65
N TYR A 103 -8.39 9.78 -15.95
CA TYR A 103 -8.55 10.90 -15.00
C TYR A 103 -9.77 10.74 -14.07
N GLU A 104 -10.69 9.86 -14.40
CA GLU A 104 -11.89 9.56 -13.60
C GLU A 104 -11.67 8.40 -12.63
N VAL A 105 -10.48 7.80 -12.67
CA VAL A 105 -10.10 6.70 -11.80
C VAL A 105 -10.02 7.18 -10.37
N VAL A 106 -10.92 6.67 -9.53
CA VAL A 106 -10.93 6.91 -8.10
C VAL A 106 -9.98 5.95 -7.42
N PHE A 107 -9.17 6.46 -6.49
CA PHE A 107 -8.21 5.69 -5.73
C PHE A 107 -8.66 5.56 -4.28
N LYS A 108 -8.51 4.36 -3.71
CA LYS A 108 -8.69 4.09 -2.28
C LYS A 108 -7.47 3.38 -1.71
N VAL A 109 -7.30 3.43 -0.39
CA VAL A 109 -6.32 2.58 0.29
C VAL A 109 -6.80 1.13 0.24
N ALA A 110 -5.89 0.22 -0.12
CA ALA A 110 -6.19 -1.21 -0.28
C ALA A 110 -6.07 -2.00 1.03
N VAL A 111 -5.45 -1.39 2.06
CA VAL A 111 -5.03 -2.08 3.28
C VAL A 111 -5.67 -1.46 4.52
N ASP A 112 -6.31 -2.29 5.34
CA ASP A 112 -6.86 -1.86 6.63
C ASP A 112 -5.76 -1.71 7.68
N ARG A 113 -4.84 -2.69 7.70
CA ARG A 113 -3.66 -2.74 8.57
C ARG A 113 -2.40 -2.97 7.74
N LEU A 114 -1.48 -2.01 7.83
CA LEU A 114 -0.15 -2.09 7.23
C LEU A 114 0.90 -2.33 8.33
N THR A 115 1.60 -3.46 8.20
CA THR A 115 2.77 -3.81 9.00
C THR A 115 4.00 -3.80 8.10
N ILE A 116 5.03 -3.10 8.54
CA ILE A 116 6.32 -3.03 7.83
C ILE A 116 7.33 -3.80 8.66
N ARG A 117 8.03 -4.74 8.03
CA ARG A 117 9.05 -5.57 8.65
C ARG A 117 10.42 -5.28 8.05
N LEU A 118 11.41 -5.11 8.91
CA LEU A 118 12.83 -5.18 8.55
C LEU A 118 13.34 -6.57 8.87
N GLU A 119 13.87 -7.26 7.88
CA GLU A 119 14.42 -8.62 8.02
C GLU A 119 15.95 -8.54 7.93
N PHE A 120 16.65 -8.92 9.00
CA PHE A 120 18.11 -8.99 9.08
C PHE A 120 18.59 -10.20 9.90
#